data_AF-A0A9Q0YFQ4-F1
#
_entry.id   AF-A0A9Q0YFQ4-F1
#
_cell.length_a   1.000
_cell.length_b   1.000
_cell.length_c   1.000
_cell.angle_alpha   90.00
_cell.angle_beta   90.00
_cell.angle_gamma   90.00
#
_symmetry.space_group_name_H-M   'P 1'
#
loop_
_entity.id
_entity.type
_entity.pdbx_description
1 polymer ?
#
loop_
_entity_poly.entity_id
_entity_poly.type
_entity_poly.pdbx_seq_one_letter_code
_entity_poly.pdbx_strand_id
1 'polypeptide(L)'
;MLVELSLLVFLAFGAVSSDSYSYSYELEKPCFYTGKVYWSGDKWKPTPCSRCTCDDGNSKCKFRTCPEIECSGPLKESREQCCPICQGKVISVTEVDYCYWRGQTYSNGEKFSLNPCTDCECNYGEGSCVVRSCPPAPCSNPVDVEGKCCPVCL
;
A
#
# COMPACT_ATOMS: atom_id res chain seq x y z
N MET A 1 -60.11 -6.03 39.94
CA MET A 1 -59.11 -6.42 40.96
C MET A 1 -57.92 -5.47 40.78
N LEU A 2 -58.00 -4.28 41.38
CA LEU A 2 -57.35 -3.87 42.65
C LEU A 2 -55.81 -3.71 42.48
N VAL A 3 -55.32 -2.49 42.25
CA VAL A 3 -54.71 -1.49 43.18
C VAL A 3 -53.17 -1.62 43.29
N GLU A 4 -52.48 -0.62 42.74
CA GLU A 4 -51.22 0.07 43.15
C GLU A 4 -50.18 -0.64 44.04
N LEU A 5 -48.91 -0.55 43.60
CA LEU A 5 -47.79 -0.18 44.46
C LEU A 5 -46.73 0.57 43.64
N SER A 6 -46.91 1.88 43.58
CA SER A 6 -45.89 2.86 43.23
C SER A 6 -44.67 2.78 44.16
N LEU A 7 -43.45 3.02 43.66
CA LEU A 7 -42.48 3.99 44.22
C LEU A 7 -41.17 4.03 43.37
N LEU A 8 -41.06 5.11 42.60
CA LEU A 8 -39.85 5.92 42.34
C LEU A 8 -38.71 5.33 41.51
N VAL A 9 -38.74 5.60 40.19
CA VAL A 9 -37.62 6.30 39.52
C VAL A 9 -38.20 7.35 38.58
N PHE A 10 -38.34 8.59 39.08
CA PHE A 10 -38.28 9.77 38.22
C PHE A 10 -36.82 9.87 37.73
N LEU A 11 -36.51 10.12 36.47
CA LEU A 11 -36.42 11.42 35.78
C LEU A 11 -36.04 11.04 34.32
N ALA A 12 -36.50 11.63 33.22
CA ALA A 12 -37.29 12.81 32.94
C ALA A 12 -37.91 12.61 31.54
N PHE A 13 -39.07 13.21 31.30
CA PHE A 13 -39.57 13.46 29.95
C PHE A 13 -38.63 14.47 29.27
N GLY A 14 -37.68 13.98 28.50
CA GLY A 14 -36.94 14.77 27.51
C GLY A 14 -37.56 14.53 26.15
N ALA A 15 -37.97 15.60 25.47
CA ALA A 15 -38.55 15.56 24.14
C ALA A 15 -37.77 14.64 23.18
N VAL A 16 -38.49 13.85 22.38
CA VAL A 16 -37.89 13.14 21.24
C VAL A 16 -37.51 14.19 20.19
N SER A 17 -36.27 14.69 20.23
CA SER A 17 -35.68 15.40 19.11
C SER A 17 -35.29 14.38 18.05
N SER A 18 -35.70 14.64 16.82
CA SER A 18 -35.30 13.93 15.62
C SER A 18 -33.83 14.21 15.32
N ASP A 19 -32.93 13.65 16.11
CA ASP A 19 -31.51 13.74 15.86
C ASP A 19 -31.09 12.53 15.03
N SER A 20 -30.84 12.78 13.75
CA SER A 20 -30.17 11.87 12.83
C SER A 20 -28.83 11.46 13.44
N TYR A 21 -28.80 10.31 14.11
CA TYR A 21 -27.57 9.76 14.66
C TYR A 21 -26.72 9.22 13.49
N SER A 22 -25.90 10.09 12.90
CA SER A 22 -24.92 9.73 11.89
C SER A 22 -23.81 8.93 12.57
N TYR A 23 -23.98 7.61 12.65
CA TYR A 23 -22.86 6.71 12.96
C TYR A 23 -21.92 6.70 11.75
N SER A 24 -20.89 7.54 11.78
CA SER A 24 -19.76 7.43 10.85
C SER A 24 -18.91 6.24 11.29
N TYR A 25 -19.26 5.03 10.87
CA TYR A 25 -18.27 3.96 10.82
C TYR A 25 -17.21 4.39 9.79
N GLU A 26 -16.02 4.79 10.24
CA GLU A 26 -14.85 4.88 9.37
C GLU A 26 -14.53 3.46 8.90
N LEU A 27 -15.15 3.06 7.79
CA LEU A 27 -14.89 1.76 7.17
C LEU A 27 -13.50 1.81 6.57
N GLU A 28 -12.53 1.17 7.25
CA GLU A 28 -11.16 1.03 6.74
C GLU A 28 -11.19 0.50 5.30
N LYS A 29 -10.52 1.21 4.39
CA LYS A 29 -10.54 0.90 2.96
C LYS A 29 -9.53 -0.20 2.66
N PRO A 30 -9.92 -1.24 1.90
CA PRO A 30 -8.98 -2.24 1.45
C PRO A 30 -8.07 -1.69 0.36
N CYS A 31 -6.88 -2.26 0.24
CA CYS A 31 -5.98 -2.05 -0.87
C CYS A 31 -6.24 -3.06 -1.98
N PHE A 32 -6.25 -2.57 -3.22
CA PHE A 32 -6.37 -3.39 -4.43
C PHE A 32 -5.03 -3.43 -5.12
N TYR A 33 -4.41 -4.61 -5.17
CA TYR A 33 -3.10 -4.80 -5.78
C TYR A 33 -3.11 -6.03 -6.69
N THR A 34 -2.86 -5.84 -7.99
CA THR A 34 -2.80 -6.92 -9.00
C THR A 34 -4.03 -7.85 -8.98
N GLY A 35 -5.23 -7.28 -8.80
CA GLY A 35 -6.49 -8.02 -8.73
C GLY A 35 -6.77 -8.74 -7.40
N LYS A 36 -5.93 -8.55 -6.38
CA LYS A 36 -6.14 -9.06 -5.02
C LYS A 36 -6.53 -7.95 -4.07
N VAL A 37 -7.29 -8.31 -3.03
CA VAL A 37 -7.74 -7.43 -1.97
C VAL A 37 -6.90 -7.70 -0.71
N TYR A 38 -6.39 -6.63 -0.11
CA TYR A 38 -5.63 -6.63 1.14
C TYR A 38 -6.29 -5.67 2.11
N TRP A 39 -6.59 -6.12 3.32
CA TRP A 39 -7.21 -5.29 4.36
C TRP A 39 -6.16 -4.45 5.09
N SER A 40 -6.61 -3.40 5.79
CA SER A 40 -5.72 -2.54 6.57
C SER A 40 -4.78 -3.36 7.46
N GLY A 41 -3.48 -3.07 7.40
CA GLY A 41 -2.43 -3.80 8.12
C GLY A 41 -1.90 -5.06 7.43
N ASP A 42 -2.56 -5.58 6.40
CA ASP A 42 -2.08 -6.74 5.65
C ASP A 42 -0.73 -6.46 5.02
N LYS A 43 0.13 -7.49 4.99
CA LYS A 43 1.48 -7.42 4.42
C LYS A 43 1.67 -8.46 3.34
N TRP A 44 2.29 -8.07 2.24
CA TRP A 44 2.63 -8.98 1.16
C TRP A 44 3.97 -8.62 0.50
N LYS A 45 4.48 -9.55 -0.31
CA LYS A 45 5.73 -9.40 -1.07
C LYS A 45 5.46 -9.64 -2.55
N PRO A 46 5.28 -8.59 -3.37
CA PRO A 46 5.06 -8.74 -4.82
C PRO A 46 6.22 -9.43 -5.54
N THR A 47 7.44 -9.13 -5.11
CA THR A 47 8.71 -9.70 -5.59
C THR A 47 9.61 -9.94 -4.38
N PRO A 48 10.70 -10.74 -4.52
CA PRO A 48 11.70 -10.88 -3.46
C PRO A 48 12.30 -9.55 -2.98
N CYS A 49 12.36 -8.55 -3.87
CA CYS A 49 12.95 -7.23 -3.60
C CYS A 49 11.98 -6.21 -3.03
N SER A 50 10.71 -6.56 -2.90
CA SER A 50 9.68 -5.60 -2.52
C SER A 50 8.80 -6.13 -1.40
N ARG A 51 8.35 -5.22 -0.54
CA ARG A 51 7.39 -5.49 0.54
C ARG A 51 6.36 -4.39 0.56
N CYS A 52 5.12 -4.74 0.83
CA CYS A 52 4.02 -3.79 0.92
C CYS A 52 3.20 -4.04 2.18
N THR A 53 2.63 -2.96 2.71
CA THR A 53 1.61 -3.00 3.76
C THR A 53 0.42 -2.19 3.28
N CYS A 54 -0.80 -2.67 3.50
CA CYS A 54 -2.00 -1.87 3.26
C CYS A 54 -2.22 -0.89 4.41
N ASP A 55 -2.47 0.37 4.06
CA ASP A 55 -2.79 1.45 4.98
C ASP A 55 -3.96 2.26 4.40
N ASP A 56 -5.18 1.95 4.88
CA ASP A 56 -6.43 2.61 4.49
C ASP A 56 -6.56 2.93 2.99
N GLY A 57 -6.58 1.89 2.16
CA GLY A 57 -6.71 2.00 0.70
C GLY A 57 -5.43 2.38 -0.05
N ASN A 58 -4.33 2.68 0.65
CA ASN A 58 -3.03 2.96 0.06
C ASN A 58 -2.03 1.85 0.39
N SER A 59 -1.46 1.23 -0.63
CA SER A 59 -0.38 0.25 -0.41
C SER A 59 0.93 1.01 -0.22
N LYS A 60 1.49 0.95 1.00
CA LYS A 60 2.83 1.47 1.30
C LYS A 60 3.85 0.40 0.95
N CYS A 61 4.46 0.53 -0.21
CA CYS A 61 5.43 -0.41 -0.74
C CYS A 61 6.85 0.12 -0.59
N LYS A 62 7.80 -0.79 -0.38
CA LYS A 62 9.23 -0.52 -0.41
C LYS A 62 9.91 -1.51 -1.33
N PHE A 63 10.82 -1.04 -2.17
CA PHE A 63 11.68 -1.89 -2.99
C PHE A 63 13.14 -1.51 -2.80
N ARG A 64 14.05 -2.46 -3.03
CA ARG A 64 15.49 -2.21 -2.93
C ARG A 64 16.19 -2.44 -4.25
N THR A 65 17.19 -1.60 -4.52
CA THR A 65 18.16 -1.78 -5.60
C THR A 65 19.29 -2.65 -5.10
N CYS A 66 19.70 -3.64 -5.88
CA CYS A 66 20.81 -4.50 -5.50
C CYS A 66 22.14 -3.81 -5.82
N PRO A 67 23.15 -3.91 -4.93
CA PRO A 67 24.48 -3.44 -5.24
C PRO A 67 25.10 -4.29 -6.35
N GLU A 68 25.97 -3.67 -7.13
CA GLU A 68 26.89 -4.40 -7.97
C GLU A 68 27.95 -5.05 -7.07
N ILE A 69 28.21 -6.33 -7.33
CA ILE A 69 29.13 -7.14 -6.53
C ILE A 69 30.12 -7.83 -7.45
N GLU A 70 31.41 -7.65 -7.16
CA GLU A 70 32.47 -8.41 -7.79
C GLU A 70 32.84 -9.60 -6.91
N CYS A 71 32.87 -10.79 -7.51
CA CYS A 71 33.12 -12.03 -6.79
C CYS A 71 34.31 -12.77 -7.41
N SER A 72 35.05 -13.50 -6.58
CA SER A 72 36.09 -14.43 -7.05
C SER A 72 35.54 -15.69 -7.73
N GLY A 73 34.22 -15.84 -7.76
CA GLY A 73 33.49 -16.98 -8.30
C GLY A 73 32.18 -16.52 -8.94
N PRO A 74 31.36 -17.45 -9.45
CA PRO A 74 30.14 -17.07 -10.15
C PRO A 74 29.11 -16.43 -9.21
N LEU A 75 28.31 -15.52 -9.78
CA LEU A 75 27.11 -15.00 -9.13
C LEU A 75 25.98 -16.02 -9.25
N LYS A 76 25.30 -16.28 -8.14
CA LYS A 76 24.08 -17.06 -8.11
C LYS A 76 22.88 -16.13 -8.04
N GLU A 77 22.07 -16.14 -9.09
CA GLU A 77 20.75 -15.55 -9.09
C GLU A 77 19.69 -16.56 -8.65
N SER A 78 18.63 -16.10 -7.99
CA SER A 78 17.53 -16.92 -7.49
C SER A 78 16.22 -16.12 -7.60
N ARG A 79 15.11 -16.83 -7.81
CA ARG A 79 13.77 -16.20 -7.86
C ARG A 79 13.18 -15.94 -6.48
N GLU A 80 13.79 -16.49 -5.44
CA GLU A 80 13.35 -16.40 -4.04
C GLU A 80 14.14 -15.32 -3.27
N GLN A 81 15.33 -15.00 -3.74
CA GLN A 81 16.21 -14.00 -3.15
C GLN A 81 16.17 -12.72 -3.98
N CYS A 82 16.28 -11.58 -3.32
CA CYS A 82 16.24 -10.32 -4.04
C CYS A 82 17.55 -10.01 -4.78
N CYS A 83 18.69 -10.18 -4.12
CA CYS A 83 19.98 -9.82 -4.70
C CYS A 83 20.82 -11.07 -4.97
N PRO A 84 21.68 -11.02 -6.00
CA PRO A 84 22.58 -12.12 -6.29
C PRO A 84 23.52 -12.40 -5.11
N ILE A 85 23.94 -13.66 -4.99
CA ILE A 85 24.87 -14.11 -3.96
C ILE A 85 26.17 -14.59 -4.62
N CYS A 86 27.33 -14.16 -4.11
CA CYS A 86 28.62 -14.69 -4.54
C CYS A 86 28.77 -16.18 -4.14
N GLN A 87 29.14 -17.04 -5.10
CA GLN A 87 29.61 -18.40 -4.83
C GLN A 87 31.13 -18.44 -4.67
N GLY A 88 31.66 -17.61 -3.78
CA GLY A 88 33.09 -17.40 -3.59
C GLY A 88 33.34 -16.29 -2.59
N LYS A 89 34.51 -15.63 -2.67
CA LYS A 89 34.79 -14.44 -1.87
C LYS A 89 34.23 -13.21 -2.59
N VAL A 90 33.57 -12.34 -1.82
CA VAL A 90 33.26 -10.97 -2.26
C VAL A 90 34.58 -10.22 -2.36
N ILE A 91 34.87 -9.66 -3.53
CA ILE A 91 36.07 -8.84 -3.79
C ILE A 91 35.75 -7.38 -3.50
N SER A 92 34.64 -6.89 -4.04
CA SER A 92 34.16 -5.53 -3.86
C SER A 92 32.63 -5.47 -3.89
N VAL A 93 32.08 -4.45 -3.25
CA VAL A 93 30.64 -4.15 -3.25
C VAL A 93 30.51 -2.66 -3.51
N THR A 94 29.68 -2.28 -4.47
CA THR A 94 29.35 -0.86 -4.69
C THR A 94 28.35 -0.39 -3.65
N GLU A 95 28.58 0.76 -3.05
CA GLU A 95 27.54 1.45 -2.28
C GLU A 95 26.45 1.94 -3.24
N VAL A 96 25.19 1.75 -2.84
CA VAL A 96 24.04 2.14 -3.63
C VAL A 96 23.39 3.35 -2.97
N ASP A 97 23.48 4.50 -3.62
CA ASP A 97 22.79 5.73 -3.20
C ASP A 97 21.61 6.10 -4.11
N TYR A 98 21.38 5.34 -5.17
CA TYR A 98 20.32 5.57 -6.16
C TYR A 98 19.31 4.41 -6.19
N CYS A 99 18.11 4.67 -6.71
CA CYS A 99 17.09 3.65 -6.90
C CYS A 99 17.01 3.28 -8.37
N TYR A 100 16.97 1.99 -8.68
CA TYR A 100 16.77 1.47 -10.02
C TYR A 100 15.42 0.76 -10.12
N TRP A 101 14.63 1.15 -11.11
CA TRP A 101 13.35 0.52 -11.40
C TRP A 101 13.09 0.45 -12.90
N ARG A 102 12.92 -0.76 -13.43
CA ARG A 102 12.54 -1.05 -14.83
C ARG A 102 13.35 -0.28 -15.89
N GLY A 103 14.67 -0.20 -15.72
CA GLY A 103 15.55 0.48 -16.69
C GLY A 103 15.83 1.95 -16.38
N GLN A 104 15.18 2.52 -15.36
CA GLN A 104 15.36 3.91 -14.97
C GLN A 104 16.03 4.02 -13.61
N THR A 105 16.93 5.01 -13.50
CA THR A 105 17.63 5.34 -12.27
C THR A 105 17.10 6.66 -11.70
N TYR A 106 16.92 6.71 -10.39
CA TYR A 106 16.47 7.87 -9.63
C TYR A 106 17.50 8.20 -8.54
N SER A 107 17.88 9.47 -8.44
CA SER A 107 18.87 9.93 -7.47
C SER A 107 18.34 9.88 -6.04
N ASN A 108 19.24 9.86 -5.05
CA ASN A 108 18.86 9.97 -3.65
C ASN A 108 18.03 11.24 -3.39
N GLY A 109 16.90 11.10 -2.68
CA GLY A 109 15.95 12.17 -2.40
C GLY A 109 15.02 12.53 -3.56
N GLU A 110 15.17 11.89 -4.73
CA GLU A 110 14.30 12.14 -5.87
C GLU A 110 12.90 11.58 -5.63
N LYS A 111 11.88 12.41 -5.92
CA LYS A 111 10.47 12.03 -5.95
C LYS A 111 10.03 11.82 -7.38
N PHE A 112 9.42 10.68 -7.67
CA PHE A 112 9.07 10.27 -9.02
C PHE A 112 7.75 9.47 -9.03
N SER A 113 7.00 9.62 -10.11
CA SER A 113 5.77 8.84 -10.33
C SER A 113 6.04 7.73 -11.35
N LEU A 114 5.76 6.48 -10.98
CA LEU A 114 5.93 5.32 -11.87
C LEU A 114 4.77 5.15 -12.84
N ASN A 115 3.58 5.59 -12.43
CA ASN A 115 2.34 5.61 -13.19
C ASN A 115 1.35 6.54 -12.46
N PRO A 116 0.18 6.84 -13.03
CA PRO A 116 -0.79 7.74 -12.39
C PRO A 116 -1.24 7.33 -10.98
N CYS A 117 -1.08 6.08 -10.55
CA CYS A 117 -1.44 5.59 -9.21
C CYS A 117 -0.27 5.45 -8.23
N THR A 118 0.97 5.56 -8.69
CA THR A 118 2.13 5.15 -7.90
C THR A 118 3.17 6.25 -7.84
N ASP A 119 3.32 6.83 -6.67
CA ASP A 119 4.31 7.85 -6.36
C ASP A 119 5.37 7.28 -5.43
N CYS A 120 6.63 7.61 -5.67
CA CYS A 120 7.78 7.06 -4.96
C CYS A 120 8.78 8.15 -4.59
N GLU A 121 9.60 7.84 -3.59
CA GLU A 121 10.77 8.62 -3.19
C GLU A 121 11.96 7.68 -3.01
N CYS A 122 13.10 8.03 -3.60
CA CYS A 122 14.32 7.25 -3.45
C CYS A 122 15.09 7.67 -2.20
N ASN A 123 15.50 6.70 -1.38
CA ASN A 123 16.35 6.93 -0.22
C ASN A 123 17.44 5.86 -0.16
N TYR A 124 18.68 6.23 -0.53
CA TYR A 124 19.87 5.38 -0.43
C TYR A 124 19.65 3.93 -0.91
N GLY A 125 19.16 3.76 -2.14
CA GLY A 125 18.88 2.44 -2.71
C GLY A 125 17.55 1.80 -2.33
N GLU A 126 16.81 2.34 -1.35
CA GLU A 126 15.44 1.91 -1.01
C GLU A 126 14.41 2.91 -1.58
N GLY A 127 13.62 2.47 -2.54
CA GLY A 127 12.48 3.23 -3.05
C GLY A 127 11.26 3.01 -2.15
N SER A 128 10.71 4.09 -1.59
CA SER A 128 9.47 4.06 -0.80
C SER A 128 8.33 4.61 -1.64
N CYS A 129 7.31 3.79 -1.88
CA CYS A 129 6.20 4.09 -2.79
C CYS A 129 4.85 4.02 -2.10
N VAL A 130 3.93 4.87 -2.56
CA VAL A 130 2.51 4.82 -2.23
C VAL A 130 1.75 4.43 -3.49
N VAL A 131 1.08 3.29 -3.46
CA VAL A 131 0.20 2.83 -4.54
C VAL A 131 -1.23 3.08 -4.12
N ARG A 132 -1.91 3.99 -4.83
CA ARG A 132 -3.32 4.29 -4.61
C ARG A 132 -4.17 3.18 -5.19
N SER A 133 -5.07 2.65 -4.38
CA SER A 133 -5.99 1.61 -4.83
C SER A 133 -7.20 2.22 -5.52
N CYS A 134 -7.66 1.57 -6.57
CA CYS A 134 -8.90 1.95 -7.23
C CYS A 134 -10.06 1.12 -6.67
N PRO A 135 -11.11 1.76 -6.13
CA PRO A 135 -12.30 1.03 -5.74
C PRO A 135 -12.97 0.41 -6.99
N PRO A 136 -13.78 -0.65 -6.81
CA PRO A 136 -14.57 -1.19 -7.91
C PRO A 136 -15.43 -0.10 -8.54
N ALA A 137 -15.38 0.01 -9.86
CA ALA A 137 -16.16 1.01 -10.58
C ALA A 137 -17.67 0.71 -10.46
N PRO A 138 -18.54 1.73 -10.37
CA PRO A 138 -19.98 1.54 -10.17
C PRO A 138 -20.75 1.13 -11.44
N CYS A 139 -20.07 0.97 -12.58
CA CYS A 139 -20.68 0.65 -13.88
C CYS A 139 -20.21 -0.70 -14.41
N SER A 140 -20.99 -1.29 -15.33
CA SER A 140 -20.68 -2.60 -15.93
C SER A 140 -19.50 -2.58 -16.90
N ASN A 141 -19.19 -1.43 -17.51
CA ASN A 141 -18.11 -1.29 -18.48
C ASN A 141 -17.24 -0.06 -18.19
N PRO A 142 -16.41 -0.11 -17.14
CA PRO A 142 -15.49 0.97 -16.83
C PRO A 142 -14.37 1.08 -17.88
N VAL A 143 -13.92 2.31 -18.15
CA VAL A 143 -12.92 2.61 -19.18
C VAL A 143 -11.66 3.18 -18.54
N ASP A 144 -10.51 2.60 -18.87
CA ASP A 144 -9.20 3.15 -18.51
C ASP A 144 -8.89 4.36 -19.39
N VAL A 145 -8.66 5.52 -18.76
CA VAL A 145 -8.34 6.77 -19.44
C VAL A 145 -6.88 7.13 -19.18
N GLU A 146 -6.16 7.49 -20.25
CA GLU A 146 -4.76 7.88 -20.16
C GLU A 146 -4.53 9.01 -19.15
N GLY A 147 -3.49 8.86 -18.32
CA GLY A 147 -3.14 9.82 -17.27
C GLY A 147 -4.05 9.79 -16.03
N LYS A 148 -5.11 8.98 -16.00
CA LYS A 148 -5.92 8.75 -14.79
C LYS A 148 -5.42 7.52 -14.05
N CYS A 149 -5.48 7.58 -12.72
CA CYS A 149 -5.17 6.43 -11.87
C CYS A 149 -6.26 5.35 -11.98
N CYS A 150 -7.51 5.75 -11.82
CA CYS A 150 -8.63 4.82 -11.77
C CYS A 150 -9.49 4.89 -13.02
N PRO A 151 -10.09 3.76 -13.41
CA PRO A 151 -11.01 3.74 -14.53
C PRO A 151 -12.25 4.60 -14.22
N VAL A 152 -12.85 5.13 -15.27
CA VAL A 152 -14.03 6.01 -15.19
C VAL A 152 -15.24 5.36 -15.86
N CYS A 153 -16.43 5.79 -15.45
CA CYS A 153 -17.68 5.45 -16.11
C CYS A 153 -18.05 6.60 -17.04
N LEU A 154 -18.18 6.31 -18.34
CA LEU A 154 -18.54 7.27 -19.40
C LEU A 154 -20.00 7.12 -19.80
#